data_AF-W0T991-F1
#
_entry.id   AF-W0T991-F1
#
_cell.length_a   1.000
_cell.length_b   1.000
_cell.length_c   1.000
_cell.angle_alpha   90.00
_cell.angle_beta   90.00
_cell.angle_gamma   90.00
#
_symmetry.space_group_name_H-M   'P 1'
#
loop_
_entity.id
_entity.type
_entity.pdbx_description
1 polymer ?
#
loop_
_entity_poly.entity_id
_entity_poly.type
_entity_poly.pdbx_seq_one_letter_code
_entity_poly.pdbx_strand_id
1 'polypeptide(L)'
;MEDVLRDVLDSDKKTLVIALGNVARKFFEQDLRHKAREHPCFNAIDDIVRGRRNIKVLFLDKLQYLYMYLTYVEIEVEQHSRGDTLSSYEEIVIYGLESLVFPHEKEEEKEEKQEKMSPEQLRNLNLILHGAMRLEKRYAIRVRLVNAVDLGVQVHSWDALSRYWRRRVLE
;
A
#
# COMPACT_ATOMS: atom_id res chain seq x y z
N MET A 1 7.32 0.53 10.22
CA MET A 1 6.82 -0.52 9.30
C MET A 1 6.02 -1.57 10.07
N GLU A 2 6.66 -2.26 11.03
CA GLU A 2 6.01 -3.27 11.87
C GLU A 2 4.84 -2.68 12.67
N ASP A 3 4.93 -1.42 13.08
CA ASP A 3 3.86 -0.72 13.79
C ASP A 3 2.59 -0.57 12.95
N VAL A 4 2.70 -0.45 11.62
CA VAL A 4 1.53 -0.34 10.74
C VAL A 4 0.85 -1.70 10.59
N LEU A 5 1.63 -2.78 10.51
CA LEU A 5 1.06 -4.13 10.48
C LEU A 5 0.46 -4.52 11.83
N ARG A 6 1.06 -4.09 12.95
CA ARG A 6 0.47 -4.22 14.28
C ARG A 6 -0.85 -3.47 14.38
N ASP A 7 -0.89 -2.21 13.96
CA ASP A 7 -2.14 -1.43 13.92
C ASP A 7 -3.21 -2.08 13.03
N VAL A 8 -2.82 -2.72 11.92
CA VAL A 8 -3.76 -3.49 11.07
C VAL A 8 -4.27 -4.76 11.78
N LEU A 9 -3.43 -5.45 12.57
CA LEU A 9 -3.81 -6.66 13.32
C LEU A 9 -4.64 -6.35 14.58
N ASP A 10 -4.36 -5.21 15.21
CA ASP A 10 -5.10 -4.69 16.34
C ASP A 10 -6.46 -4.14 15.92
N SER A 11 -6.60 -3.71 14.66
CA SER A 11 -7.87 -3.26 14.09
C SER A 11 -8.76 -4.44 13.67
N ASP A 12 -10.04 -4.43 14.06
CA ASP A 12 -11.01 -5.46 13.67
C ASP A 12 -11.62 -5.20 12.27
N LYS A 13 -10.95 -4.40 11.44
CA LYS A 13 -11.42 -3.96 10.14
C LYS A 13 -11.11 -4.99 9.05
N LYS A 14 -11.98 -5.04 8.03
CA LYS A 14 -11.68 -5.80 6.81
C LYS A 14 -10.64 -5.06 5.98
N THR A 15 -9.39 -5.52 6.05
CA THR A 15 -8.24 -4.84 5.45
C THR A 15 -7.65 -5.64 4.29
N LEU A 16 -7.44 -4.97 3.16
CA LEU A 16 -6.68 -5.49 2.03
C LEU A 16 -5.27 -4.91 2.04
N VAL A 17 -4.26 -5.77 2.17
CA VAL A 17 -2.85 -5.39 2.04
C VAL A 17 -2.37 -5.74 0.64
N ILE A 18 -1.97 -4.74 -0.14
CA ILE A 18 -1.38 -4.89 -1.47
C ILE A 18 0.12 -4.70 -1.35
N ALA A 19 0.86 -5.80 -1.40
CA ALA A 19 2.32 -5.84 -1.37
C ALA A 19 2.88 -5.72 -2.79
N LEU A 20 3.69 -4.68 -3.01
CA LEU A 20 4.22 -4.33 -4.32
C LEU A 20 5.69 -4.69 -4.49
N GLY A 21 5.97 -5.42 -5.56
CA GLY A 21 7.33 -5.80 -5.94
C GLY A 21 7.95 -6.92 -5.09
N ASN A 22 9.12 -7.35 -5.53
CA ASN A 22 9.83 -8.49 -4.93
C ASN A 22 10.32 -8.21 -3.51
N VAL A 23 10.68 -6.97 -3.18
CA VAL A 23 11.15 -6.59 -1.84
C VAL A 23 10.03 -6.80 -0.83
N ALA A 24 8.83 -6.30 -1.14
CA ALA A 24 7.66 -6.51 -0.29
C ALA A 24 7.29 -7.97 -0.16
N ARG A 25 7.28 -8.70 -1.28
CA ARG A 25 6.95 -10.12 -1.29
C ARG A 25 7.88 -10.94 -0.39
N LYS A 26 9.19 -10.74 -0.50
CA LYS A 26 10.18 -11.42 0.36
C LYS A 26 9.95 -11.12 1.84
N PHE A 27 9.65 -9.87 2.17
CA PHE A 27 9.33 -9.47 3.55
C PHE A 27 8.12 -10.24 4.11
N PHE A 28 7.02 -10.34 3.36
CA PHE A 28 5.82 -11.06 3.82
C PHE A 28 6.00 -12.59 3.82
N GLU A 29 6.73 -13.16 2.86
CA GLU A 29 6.90 -14.61 2.74
C GLU A 29 7.98 -15.16 3.69
N GLN A 30 9.07 -14.42 3.90
CA GLN A 30 10.26 -14.89 4.61
C GLN A 30 10.38 -14.20 5.97
N ASP A 31 10.49 -12.87 5.99
CA ASP A 31 10.83 -12.14 7.22
C ASP A 31 9.71 -12.18 8.25
N LEU A 32 8.44 -12.12 7.82
CA LEU A 32 7.31 -12.22 8.74
C LEU A 32 7.25 -13.57 9.46
N ARG A 33 7.57 -14.66 8.76
CA ARG A 33 7.58 -16.01 9.34
C ARG A 33 8.72 -16.21 10.32
N HIS A 34 9.87 -15.62 10.04
CA HIS A 34 11.04 -15.67 10.91
C HIS A 34 10.85 -14.77 12.14
N LYS A 35 10.42 -13.52 11.97
CA LYS A 35 10.19 -12.57 13.06
C LYS A 35 9.02 -12.94 13.97
N ALA A 36 7.98 -13.58 13.45
CA ALA A 36 6.91 -14.14 14.29
C ALA A 36 7.42 -15.23 15.25
N ARG A 37 8.59 -15.84 14.99
CA ARG A 37 9.24 -16.78 15.91
C ARG A 37 10.15 -16.11 16.93
N GLU A 38 10.71 -14.94 16.60
CA GLU A 38 11.67 -14.22 17.45
C GLU A 38 11.00 -13.21 18.39
N HIS A 39 9.87 -12.63 17.98
CA HIS A 39 9.12 -11.66 18.79
C HIS A 39 7.78 -12.26 19.29
N PRO A 40 7.54 -12.35 20.62
CA PRO A 40 6.32 -12.87 21.20
C PRO A 40 5.13 -11.87 21.12
N CYS A 41 5.18 -10.95 20.17
CA CYS A 41 4.20 -9.87 20.02
C CYS A 41 2.97 -10.28 19.22
N PHE A 42 2.97 -11.48 18.64
CA PHE A 42 1.81 -12.07 17.97
C PHE A 42 1.15 -13.05 18.94
N ASN A 43 -0.02 -12.71 19.47
CA ASN A 43 -0.81 -13.65 20.25
C ASN A 43 -1.41 -14.67 19.27
N ALA A 44 -0.72 -15.81 19.16
CA ALA A 44 -0.76 -16.79 18.09
C ALA A 44 -2.12 -17.46 17.76
N ILE A 45 -3.23 -17.08 18.40
CA ILE A 45 -4.56 -17.63 18.08
C ILE A 45 -5.47 -16.53 17.53
N ASP A 46 -5.62 -15.41 18.25
CA ASP A 46 -6.46 -14.30 17.78
C ASP A 46 -5.88 -13.63 16.54
N ASP A 47 -4.56 -13.47 16.44
CA ASP A 47 -3.93 -12.91 15.23
C ASP A 47 -4.04 -13.85 14.02
N ILE A 48 -4.02 -15.17 14.26
CA ILE A 48 -4.22 -16.16 13.20
C ILE A 48 -5.70 -16.20 12.76
N VAL A 49 -6.63 -16.07 13.70
CA VAL A 49 -8.08 -16.03 13.41
C VAL A 49 -8.46 -14.73 12.71
N ARG A 50 -7.97 -13.58 13.16
CA ARG A 50 -8.15 -12.26 12.54
C ARG A 50 -7.48 -12.18 11.17
N GLY A 51 -6.24 -12.65 11.07
CA GLY A 51 -5.50 -12.75 9.81
C GLY A 51 -6.20 -13.64 8.78
N ARG A 52 -6.94 -14.67 9.19
CA ARG A 52 -7.70 -15.55 8.29
C ARG A 52 -9.06 -14.98 7.86
N ARG A 53 -9.68 -14.12 8.67
CA ARG A 53 -11.05 -13.63 8.43
C ARG A 53 -11.11 -12.22 7.86
N ASN A 54 -10.25 -11.34 8.34
CA ASN A 54 -10.38 -9.91 8.11
C ASN A 54 -9.25 -9.32 7.27
N ILE A 55 -8.07 -9.96 7.22
CA ILE A 55 -6.92 -9.46 6.46
C ILE A 55 -6.71 -10.31 5.21
N LYS A 56 -6.67 -9.67 4.04
CA LYS A 56 -6.28 -10.33 2.79
C LYS A 56 -5.01 -9.68 2.25
N VAL A 57 -4.06 -10.50 1.82
CA VAL A 57 -2.80 -10.02 1.25
C VAL A 57 -2.77 -10.36 -0.23
N LEU A 58 -2.49 -9.36 -1.07
CA LEU A 58 -2.35 -9.46 -2.51
C LEU A 58 -0.94 -9.03 -2.93
N PHE A 59 -0.26 -9.85 -3.71
CA PHE A 59 1.07 -9.55 -4.24
C PHE A 59 0.96 -9.10 -5.69
N LEU A 60 1.53 -7.93 -6.02
CA LEU A 60 1.56 -7.41 -7.38
C LEU A 60 2.98 -6.93 -7.75
N ASP A 61 3.49 -7.39 -8.89
CA ASP A 61 4.85 -7.07 -9.32
C ASP A 61 4.94 -5.86 -10.26
N LYS A 62 3.80 -5.30 -10.70
CA LYS A 62 3.74 -4.19 -11.65
C LYS A 62 2.73 -3.13 -11.24
N LEU A 63 3.08 -1.86 -11.45
CA LEU A 63 2.19 -0.70 -11.19
C LEU A 63 0.89 -0.76 -12.00
N GLN A 64 0.94 -1.28 -13.23
CA GLN A 64 -0.26 -1.45 -14.06
C GLN A 64 -1.30 -2.34 -13.36
N TYR A 65 -0.88 -3.42 -12.69
CA TYR A 65 -1.79 -4.31 -11.98
C TYR A 65 -2.39 -3.64 -10.75
N LEU A 66 -1.62 -2.79 -10.06
CA LEU A 66 -2.16 -2.00 -8.97
C LEU A 66 -3.26 -1.06 -9.45
N TYR A 67 -3.03 -0.32 -10.54
CA TYR A 67 -4.04 0.57 -11.11
C TYR A 67 -5.31 -0.20 -11.50
N MET A 68 -5.15 -1.29 -12.25
CA MET A 68 -6.27 -2.15 -12.65
C MET A 68 -7.04 -2.69 -11.44
N TYR A 69 -6.33 -3.10 -10.39
CA TYR A 69 -6.97 -3.64 -9.20
C TYR A 69 -7.73 -2.58 -8.40
N LEU A 70 -7.20 -1.36 -8.27
CA LEU A 70 -7.93 -0.25 -7.65
C LEU A 70 -9.19 0.09 -8.43
N THR A 71 -9.14 0.07 -9.76
CA THR A 71 -10.33 0.22 -10.62
C THR A 71 -11.30 -0.94 -10.46
N TYR A 72 -10.80 -2.18 -10.37
CA TYR A 72 -11.65 -3.35 -10.11
C TYR A 72 -12.39 -3.22 -8.79
N VAL A 73 -11.70 -2.84 -7.71
CA VAL A 73 -12.33 -2.59 -6.40
C VAL A 73 -13.39 -1.49 -6.48
N GLU A 74 -13.11 -0.39 -7.19
CA GLU A 74 -14.10 0.67 -7.41
C GLU A 74 -15.37 0.13 -8.07
N ILE A 75 -15.23 -0.61 -9.16
CA ILE A 75 -16.35 -1.20 -9.91
C ILE A 75 -17.13 -2.19 -9.04
N GLU A 76 -16.44 -3.06 -8.30
CA GLU A 76 -17.07 -4.02 -7.41
C GLU A 76 -17.90 -3.32 -6.33
N VAL A 77 -17.36 -2.26 -5.73
CA VAL A 77 -18.07 -1.49 -4.71
C VAL A 77 -19.28 -0.78 -5.31
N GLU A 78 -19.15 -0.15 -6.48
CA GLU A 78 -20.28 0.50 -7.18
C GLU A 78 -21.41 -0.48 -7.51
N GLN A 79 -21.06 -1.67 -7.99
CA GLN A 79 -22.05 -2.68 -8.42
C GLN A 79 -22.74 -3.36 -7.24
N HIS A 80 -22.03 -3.59 -6.13
CA HIS A 80 -22.56 -4.28 -4.95
C HIS A 80 -23.16 -3.35 -3.89
N SER A 81 -23.15 -2.03 -4.11
CA SER A 81 -23.85 -1.04 -3.28
C SER A 81 -25.39 -1.19 -3.26
N ARG A 82 -25.97 -2.20 -3.92
CA ARG A 82 -27.42 -2.46 -4.02
C ARG A 82 -27.91 -3.75 -3.34
N GLY A 83 -27.04 -4.49 -2.65
CA GLY A 83 -27.45 -5.66 -1.87
C GLY A 83 -26.38 -6.74 -1.92
N ASP A 84 -25.89 -7.09 -0.72
CA ASP A 84 -25.12 -8.27 -0.33
C ASP A 84 -24.30 -8.98 -1.43
N THR A 85 -22.96 -8.98 -1.31
CA THR A 85 -22.18 -10.23 -1.05
C THR A 85 -20.65 -10.15 -1.26
N LEU A 86 -20.03 -9.06 -1.71
CA LEU A 86 -18.56 -8.97 -1.69
C LEU A 86 -18.04 -8.09 -0.56
N SER A 87 -17.09 -8.66 0.20
CA SER A 87 -16.41 -8.04 1.34
C SER A 87 -15.96 -6.62 1.04
N SER A 88 -16.73 -5.63 1.48
CA SER A 88 -16.31 -4.23 1.47
C SER A 88 -15.10 -4.12 2.38
N TYR A 89 -13.92 -3.99 1.78
CA TYR A 89 -12.73 -3.63 2.56
C TYR A 89 -12.98 -2.25 3.15
N GLU A 90 -12.83 -2.13 4.45
CA GLU A 90 -12.89 -0.84 5.15
C GLU A 90 -11.55 -0.11 5.00
N GLU A 91 -10.49 -0.85 4.68
CA GLU A 91 -9.16 -0.33 4.56
C GLU A 91 -8.34 -1.05 3.48
N ILE A 92 -7.54 -0.28 2.74
CA ILE A 92 -6.55 -0.76 1.78
C ILE A 92 -5.19 -0.22 2.20
N VAL A 93 -4.23 -1.12 2.40
CA VAL A 93 -2.83 -0.79 2.67
C VAL A 93 -2.02 -1.10 1.42
N ILE A 94 -1.48 -0.08 0.77
CA ILE A 94 -0.57 -0.24 -0.36
C ILE A 94 0.86 -0.18 0.18
N TYR A 95 1.58 -1.27 0.05
CA TYR A 95 2.90 -1.46 0.63
C TYR A 95 3.96 -1.60 -0.45
N GLY A 96 5.04 -0.80 -0.39
CA GLY A 96 6.18 -0.91 -1.29
C GLY A 96 5.99 -0.21 -2.64
N LEU A 97 5.12 0.78 -2.73
CA LEU A 97 4.85 1.51 -3.98
C LEU A 97 6.11 2.19 -4.54
N GLU A 98 6.94 2.71 -3.64
CA GLU A 98 8.21 3.32 -3.96
C GLU A 98 9.17 2.36 -4.68
N SER A 99 9.14 1.07 -4.36
CA SER A 99 10.02 0.09 -4.99
C SER A 99 9.77 -0.10 -6.49
N LEU A 100 8.56 0.21 -6.94
CA LEU A 100 8.17 0.14 -8.36
C LEU A 100 8.26 1.50 -9.07
N VAL A 101 8.19 2.62 -8.33
CA VAL A 101 8.25 3.99 -8.88
C VAL A 101 9.70 4.49 -8.96
N PHE A 102 10.51 4.13 -7.97
CA PHE A 102 11.93 4.41 -7.88
C PHE A 102 12.67 3.07 -7.93
N PRO A 103 12.77 2.43 -9.11
CA PRO A 103 13.68 1.30 -9.23
C PRO A 103 15.07 1.82 -8.81
N HIS A 104 15.73 1.11 -7.88
CA HIS A 104 17.11 1.40 -7.50
C HIS A 104 17.97 1.27 -8.77
N GLU A 105 18.16 2.38 -9.48
CA GLU A 105 19.22 2.51 -10.46
C GLU A 105 20.52 2.33 -9.66
N LYS A 106 21.33 1.36 -10.09
CA LYS A 106 22.56 0.92 -9.42
C LYS A 106 23.38 2.14 -9.00
N GLU A 107 23.90 2.10 -7.79
CA GLU A 107 24.58 3.17 -7.03
C GLU A 107 25.83 3.77 -7.69
N GLU A 108 26.13 3.50 -8.96
CA GLU A 108 27.41 3.88 -9.59
C GLU A 108 27.36 5.19 -10.41
N GLU A 109 26.21 5.85 -10.62
CA GLU A 109 26.14 7.04 -11.49
C GLU A 109 25.50 8.32 -10.91
N LYS A 110 25.12 8.39 -9.62
CA LYS A 110 24.32 9.53 -9.11
C LYS A 110 24.86 10.20 -7.85
N GLU A 111 26.09 10.72 -7.89
CA GLU A 111 26.54 11.64 -6.83
C GLU A 111 26.08 13.09 -7.01
N GLU A 112 25.51 13.53 -8.15
CA GLU A 112 25.19 14.97 -8.29
C GLU A 112 23.86 15.34 -8.99
N LYS A 113 23.04 14.38 -9.43
CA LYS A 113 21.79 14.72 -10.14
C LYS A 113 20.64 13.80 -9.77
N GLN A 114 19.73 14.29 -8.92
CA GLN A 114 18.28 14.40 -9.20
C GLN A 114 17.48 14.64 -7.92
N GLU A 115 17.30 15.91 -7.56
CA GLU A 115 16.31 16.35 -6.56
C GLU A 115 14.86 16.34 -7.11
N LYS A 116 14.68 15.98 -8.38
CA LYS A 116 13.43 16.14 -9.10
C LYS A 116 12.99 14.82 -9.74
N MET A 117 11.80 14.35 -9.36
CA MET A 117 11.17 13.17 -9.97
C MET A 117 11.02 13.34 -11.48
N SER A 118 11.25 12.26 -12.24
CA SER A 118 10.96 12.22 -13.67
C SER A 118 9.46 12.48 -13.93
N PRO A 119 9.09 13.13 -15.05
CA PRO A 119 7.69 13.29 -15.45
C PRO A 119 6.91 11.97 -15.50
N GLU A 120 7.57 10.86 -15.87
CA GLU A 120 6.95 9.54 -15.92
C GLU A 120 6.62 8.99 -14.53
N GLN A 121 7.55 9.16 -13.58
CA GLN A 121 7.35 8.78 -12.18
C GLN A 121 6.21 9.58 -11.55
N LEU A 122 6.20 10.90 -11.77
CA LEU A 122 5.12 11.78 -11.32
C LEU A 122 3.78 11.38 -11.92
N ARG A 123 3.74 11.08 -13.22
CA ARG A 123 2.52 10.63 -13.90
C ARG A 123 2.00 9.33 -13.28
N ASN A 124 2.86 8.33 -13.10
CA ASN A 124 2.48 7.04 -12.53
C ASN A 124 1.99 7.20 -11.08
N LEU A 125 2.71 7.98 -10.27
CA LEU A 125 2.34 8.23 -8.89
C LEU A 125 1.01 8.97 -8.78
N ASN A 126 0.81 10.02 -9.58
CA ASN A 126 -0.44 10.76 -9.64
C ASN A 126 -1.62 9.86 -10.04
N LEU A 127 -1.41 8.93 -10.98
CA LEU A 127 -2.45 8.00 -11.40
C LEU A 127 -2.88 7.06 -10.26
N ILE A 128 -1.91 6.47 -9.55
CA ILE A 128 -2.18 5.58 -8.42
C ILE A 128 -2.84 6.34 -7.27
N LEU A 129 -2.33 7.51 -6.92
CA LEU A 129 -2.88 8.32 -5.84
C LEU A 129 -4.28 8.81 -6.16
N HIS A 130 -4.53 9.24 -7.40
CA HIS A 130 -5.88 9.59 -7.82
C HIS A 130 -6.85 8.41 -7.65
N GLY A 131 -6.44 7.20 -8.06
CA GLY A 131 -7.22 5.98 -7.87
C GLY A 131 -7.50 5.68 -6.39
N ALA A 132 -6.47 5.71 -5.55
CA ALA A 132 -6.56 5.47 -4.11
C ALA A 132 -7.47 6.48 -3.40
N MET A 133 -7.27 7.77 -3.66
CA MET A 133 -8.00 8.85 -3.00
C MET A 133 -9.48 8.89 -3.41
N ARG A 134 -9.77 8.52 -4.66
CA ARG A 134 -11.15 8.38 -5.12
C ARG A 134 -11.89 7.29 -4.36
N LEU A 135 -11.21 6.18 -4.04
CA LEU A 135 -11.80 5.12 -3.20
C LEU A 135 -12.13 5.63 -1.79
N GLU A 136 -11.22 6.43 -1.22
CA GLU A 136 -11.40 7.03 0.10
C GLU A 136 -12.55 8.04 0.14
N LYS A 137 -12.62 8.96 -0.82
CA LYS A 137 -13.65 10.01 -0.86
C LYS A 137 -15.04 9.49 -1.18
N ARG A 138 -15.17 8.53 -2.10
CA ARG A 138 -16.48 8.07 -2.59
C ARG A 138 -17.07 6.90 -1.80
N TYR A 139 -16.23 6.00 -1.33
CA TYR A 139 -16.70 4.74 -0.72
C TYR A 139 -16.26 4.59 0.74
N ALA A 140 -15.70 5.63 1.35
CA ALA A 140 -15.23 5.64 2.74
C ALA A 140 -14.20 4.54 3.07
N ILE A 141 -13.47 4.06 2.07
CA ILE A 141 -12.42 3.07 2.23
C ILE A 141 -11.12 3.79 2.60
N ARG A 142 -10.59 3.56 3.80
CA ARG A 142 -9.34 4.20 4.21
C ARG A 142 -8.18 3.65 3.39
N VAL A 143 -7.38 4.51 2.75
CA VAL A 143 -6.19 4.06 2.02
C VAL A 143 -4.92 4.51 2.72
N ARG A 144 -4.04 3.57 3.08
CA ARG A 144 -2.73 3.82 3.68
C ARG A 144 -1.62 3.45 2.72
N LEU A 145 -0.65 4.35 2.52
CA LEU A 145 0.56 4.09 1.76
C LEU A 145 1.70 3.83 2.74
N VAL A 146 2.39 2.71 2.57
CA VAL A 146 3.48 2.28 3.44
C VAL A 146 4.69 1.97 2.58
N ASN A 147 5.83 2.57 2.94
CA ASN A 147 7.06 2.31 2.22
C ASN A 147 7.70 1.01 2.73
N ALA A 148 8.18 0.19 1.81
CA ALA A 148 8.97 -1.01 2.07
C ALA A 148 10.45 -0.69 2.30
N VAL A 149 10.97 0.38 1.68
CA VAL A 149 12.36 0.84 1.84
C VAL A 149 12.43 2.28 2.32
N ASP A 150 13.58 2.64 2.90
CA ASP A 150 13.86 4.04 3.19
C ASP A 150 14.07 4.80 1.87
N LEU A 151 13.28 5.84 1.69
CA LEU A 151 13.23 6.65 0.47
C LEU A 151 14.44 7.60 0.35
N GLY A 152 15.23 7.78 1.42
CA GLY A 152 16.42 8.63 1.44
C GLY A 152 16.15 10.03 0.88
N VAL A 153 16.88 10.40 -0.19
CA VAL A 153 16.79 11.72 -0.84
C VAL A 153 15.42 12.00 -1.47
N GLN A 154 14.66 10.95 -1.84
CA GLN A 154 13.35 11.09 -2.49
C GLN A 154 12.19 11.28 -1.49
N VAL A 155 12.46 11.22 -0.17
CA VAL A 155 11.44 11.42 0.88
C VAL A 155 10.72 12.75 0.71
N HIS A 156 11.46 13.83 0.43
CA HIS A 156 10.88 15.17 0.34
C HIS A 156 9.88 15.31 -0.81
N SER A 157 10.21 14.77 -1.99
CA SER A 157 9.32 14.79 -3.14
C SER A 157 8.09 13.89 -2.91
N TRP A 158 8.28 12.71 -2.30
CA TRP A 158 7.20 11.80 -1.93
C TRP A 158 6.21 12.42 -0.94
N ASP A 159 6.73 13.04 0.11
CA ASP A 159 5.94 13.69 1.15
C ASP A 159 5.22 14.93 0.63
N ALA A 160 5.87 15.71 -0.24
CA ALA A 160 5.24 16.87 -0.86
C ALA A 160 4.02 16.43 -1.68
N LEU A 161 4.15 15.36 -2.44
CA LEU A 161 3.10 14.87 -3.32
C LEU A 161 1.98 14.17 -2.54
N SER A 162 2.33 13.38 -1.52
CA SER A 162 1.37 12.79 -0.59
C SER A 162 0.56 13.86 0.15
N ARG A 163 1.22 14.94 0.62
CA ARG A 163 0.55 16.09 1.25
C ARG A 163 -0.34 16.84 0.28
N TYR A 164 0.11 17.04 -0.96
CA TYR A 164 -0.68 17.69 -2.01
C TYR A 164 -2.02 16.96 -2.23
N TRP A 165 -1.98 15.64 -2.41
CA TRP A 165 -3.19 14.85 -2.63
C TRP A 165 -4.07 14.79 -1.40
N ARG A 166 -3.51 14.62 -0.18
CA ARG A 166 -4.32 14.67 1.05
C ARG A 166 -5.08 15.99 1.21
N ARG A 167 -4.45 17.12 0.88
CA ARG A 167 -5.12 18.42 0.91
C ARG A 167 -6.27 18.50 -0.10
N ARG A 168 -6.03 18.05 -1.34
CA ARG A 168 -7.03 18.08 -2.41
C ARG A 168 -8.23 17.15 -2.20
N VAL A 169 -8.09 16.16 -1.34
CA VAL A 169 -9.16 15.19 -1.02
C VAL A 169 -10.10 15.71 0.07
N LEU A 170 -9.56 16.52 0.98
CA LEU A 170 -10.30 17.16 2.08
C LEU A 170 -11.05 18.43 1.66
N GLU A 171 -10.70 19.02 0.51
CA GLU A 171 -11.49 20.05 -0.20
C GLU A 171 -12.60 19.40 -1.06
#